data_AF-A0A2G3DYC9-F1
#
_entry.id   AF-A0A2G3DYC9-F1
#
_cell.length_a   1.000
_cell.length_b   1.000
_cell.length_c   1.000
_cell.angle_alpha   90.00
_cell.angle_beta   90.00
_cell.angle_gamma   90.00
#
_symmetry.space_group_name_H-M   'P 1'
#
loop_
_entity.id
_entity.type
_entity.pdbx_description
1 polymer ?
#
loop_
_entity_poly.entity_id
_entity_poly.type
_entity_poly.pdbx_seq_one_letter_code
_entity_poly.pdbx_strand_id
1 'polypeptide(L)'
;MDPRKNKPIHFRCPKCGADFEFNGGKIAREKEELGQAIHVLNAKMTAFKQEHDTKNPYYAKLKRQKAELEARSAVVKSQYKLAAEQGEVQKLQIFVDLVKSEIGKEKTVKLLKEAEDSMCYRNYDMAKQKYNTFNNL
;
A
#
# COMPACT_ATOMS: atom_id res chain seq x y z
N MET A 1 -1.35 -9.12 -22.54
CA MET A 1 -0.96 -8.95 -21.12
C MET A 1 0.57 -8.91 -21.05
N ASP A 2 1.18 -7.91 -20.40
CA ASP A 2 2.65 -7.82 -20.31
C ASP A 2 3.18 -8.92 -19.36
N PRO A 3 4.02 -9.86 -19.84
CA PRO A 3 4.55 -10.96 -19.02
C PRO A 3 5.46 -10.50 -17.87
N ARG A 4 5.93 -9.25 -17.87
CA ARG A 4 6.68 -8.65 -16.75
C ARG A 4 5.81 -8.36 -15.53
N LYS A 5 4.48 -8.29 -15.68
CA LYS A 5 3.55 -8.00 -14.57
C LYS A 5 3.28 -9.20 -13.64
N ASN A 6 3.64 -10.42 -14.08
CA ASN A 6 3.39 -11.66 -13.33
C ASN A 6 4.65 -12.28 -12.72
N LYS A 7 5.83 -11.71 -12.94
CA LYS A 7 7.05 -12.21 -12.30
C LYS A 7 7.05 -11.83 -10.81
N PRO A 8 7.35 -12.75 -9.90
CA PRO A 8 7.56 -12.39 -8.50
C PRO A 8 8.72 -11.41 -8.40
N ILE A 9 8.53 -10.34 -7.63
CA ILE A 9 9.64 -9.48 -7.22
C ILE A 9 10.24 -10.18 -5.99
N HIS A 10 11.51 -10.56 -6.09
CA HIS A 10 12.22 -11.13 -4.95
C HIS A 10 12.62 -9.98 -4.02
N PHE A 11 12.10 -10.01 -2.80
CA PHE A 11 12.47 -9.08 -1.74
C PHE A 11 13.28 -9.83 -0.69
N ARG A 12 14.32 -9.17 -0.17
CA ARG A 12 15.09 -9.67 0.95
C ARG A 12 14.86 -8.76 2.15
N CYS A 13 14.39 -9.32 3.26
CA CYS A 13 14.18 -8.54 4.48
C CYS A 13 15.54 -8.02 5.01
N PRO A 14 15.73 -6.71 5.16
CA PRO A 14 17.00 -6.16 5.66
C PRO A 14 17.25 -6.43 7.15
N LYS A 15 16.21 -6.80 7.92
CA LYS A 15 16.34 -7.15 9.35
C LYS A 15 16.70 -8.62 9.60
N CYS A 16 16.10 -9.55 8.85
CA CYS A 16 16.27 -10.99 9.12
C CYS A 16 16.87 -11.78 7.94
N GLY A 17 17.15 -11.14 6.81
CA GLY A 17 17.80 -11.77 5.65
C GLY A 17 16.93 -12.75 4.88
N ALA A 18 15.67 -12.95 5.28
CA ALA A 18 14.73 -13.85 4.62
C ALA A 18 14.35 -13.34 3.23
N ASP A 19 14.43 -14.23 2.24
CA ASP A 19 13.94 -14.00 0.89
C ASP A 19 12.45 -14.31 0.82
N PHE A 20 11.67 -13.39 0.28
CA PHE A 20 10.26 -13.60 -0.01
C PHE A 20 9.91 -13.13 -1.41
N GLU A 21 9.17 -13.97 -2.10
CA GLU A 21 8.66 -13.69 -3.43
C GLU A 21 7.33 -12.94 -3.32
N PHE A 22 7.32 -11.71 -3.82
CA PHE A 22 6.14 -10.87 -3.80
C PHE A 22 5.66 -10.65 -5.23
N ASN A 23 4.59 -11.33 -5.60
CA ASN A 23 3.93 -11.09 -6.88
C ASN A 23 2.97 -9.90 -6.74
N GLY A 24 3.47 -8.69 -6.98
CA GLY A 24 2.67 -7.47 -6.90
C GLY A 24 1.41 -7.52 -7.77
N GLY A 25 1.48 -8.18 -8.93
CA GLY A 25 0.33 -8.41 -9.81
C GLY A 25 -0.72 -9.36 -9.19
N LYS A 26 -0.30 -10.39 -8.46
CA LYS A 26 -1.22 -11.29 -7.73
C LYS A 26 -1.94 -10.54 -6.60
N ILE A 27 -1.21 -9.78 -5.79
CA ILE A 27 -1.80 -9.05 -4.65
C ILE A 27 -2.69 -7.90 -5.10
N ALA A 28 -2.32 -7.21 -6.19
CA ALA A 28 -3.16 -6.21 -6.82
C ALA A 28 -4.50 -6.82 -7.31
N ARG A 29 -4.45 -7.98 -7.99
CA ARG A 29 -5.66 -8.70 -8.41
C ARG A 29 -6.49 -9.16 -7.24
N GLU A 30 -5.89 -9.77 -6.23
CA GLU A 30 -6.62 -10.23 -5.04
C GLU A 30 -7.30 -9.07 -4.30
N LYS A 31 -6.64 -7.90 -4.22
CA LYS A 31 -7.23 -6.68 -3.66
C LYS A 31 -8.48 -6.24 -4.43
N GLU A 32 -8.40 -6.28 -5.76
CA GLU A 32 -9.51 -5.91 -6.66
C GLU A 32 -10.67 -6.90 -6.57
N GLU A 33 -10.39 -8.19 -6.65
CA GLU A 33 -11.35 -9.28 -6.50
C GLU A 33 -12.09 -9.21 -5.16
N LEU A 34 -11.38 -8.99 -4.05
CA LEU A 34 -12.01 -8.81 -2.74
C LEU A 34 -12.87 -7.55 -2.69
N GLY A 35 -12.45 -6.46 -3.32
CA GLY A 35 -13.23 -5.22 -3.43
C GLY A 35 -14.55 -5.44 -4.18
N GLN A 36 -14.49 -6.13 -5.31
CA GLN A 36 -15.68 -6.51 -6.09
C GLN A 36 -16.59 -7.46 -5.32
N ALA A 37 -16.03 -8.48 -4.65
CA ALA A 37 -16.80 -9.43 -3.85
C ALA A 37 -17.57 -8.73 -2.70
N ILE A 38 -16.93 -7.80 -1.99
CA ILE A 38 -17.57 -6.99 -0.96
C ILE A 38 -18.67 -6.11 -1.56
N HIS A 39 -18.43 -5.50 -2.72
CA HIS A 39 -19.43 -4.67 -3.40
C HIS A 39 -20.68 -5.48 -3.78
N VAL A 40 -20.50 -6.64 -4.41
CA VAL A 40 -21.59 -7.56 -4.76
C VAL A 40 -22.33 -8.02 -3.51
N LEU A 41 -21.63 -8.34 -2.42
CA LEU A 41 -22.25 -8.78 -1.18
C LEU A 41 -23.06 -7.65 -0.52
N ASN A 42 -22.57 -6.41 -0.55
CA ASN A 42 -23.33 -5.25 -0.09
C ASN A 42 -24.61 -5.04 -0.90
N ALA A 43 -24.55 -5.18 -2.22
CA ALA A 43 -25.74 -5.09 -3.07
C ALA A 43 -26.78 -6.18 -2.70
N LYS A 44 -26.33 -7.43 -2.51
CA LYS A 44 -27.19 -8.54 -2.06
C LYS A 44 -27.81 -8.27 -0.68
N MET A 45 -27.04 -7.74 0.26
CA MET A 45 -27.54 -7.39 1.59
C MET A 45 -28.56 -6.26 1.53
N THR A 46 -28.38 -5.27 0.65
CA THR A 46 -29.33 -4.17 0.45
C THR A 46 -30.64 -4.66 -0.15
N ALA A 47 -30.58 -5.50 -1.20
CA ALA A 47 -31.77 -6.12 -1.78
C ALA A 47 -32.51 -6.98 -0.74
N PHE A 48 -31.77 -7.79 0.04
CA PHE A 48 -32.36 -8.62 1.09
C PHE A 48 -33.15 -7.80 2.12
N LYS A 49 -32.64 -6.61 2.51
CA LYS A 49 -33.35 -5.71 3.46
C LYS A 49 -34.65 -5.15 2.90
N GLN A 50 -34.78 -5.04 1.58
CA GLN A 50 -35.99 -4.53 0.94
C GLN A 50 -37.10 -5.60 0.92
N GLU A 51 -36.71 -6.88 0.83
CA GLU A 51 -37.63 -8.00 0.63
C GLU A 51 -37.90 -8.81 1.92
N HIS A 52 -37.01 -8.73 2.91
CA HIS A 52 -37.02 -9.60 4.08
C HIS A 52 -36.60 -8.90 5.38
N ASP A 53 -37.06 -9.43 6.53
CA ASP A 53 -36.61 -8.96 7.84
C ASP A 53 -35.13 -9.31 8.07
N THR A 54 -34.37 -8.33 8.52
CA THR A 54 -32.98 -8.45 8.97
C THR A 54 -32.76 -9.45 10.13
N LYS A 55 -33.81 -9.85 10.85
CA LYS A 55 -33.75 -10.92 11.86
C LYS A 55 -33.61 -12.31 11.25
N ASN A 56 -33.79 -12.45 9.92
CA ASN A 56 -33.64 -13.73 9.23
C ASN A 56 -32.22 -14.32 9.42
N PRO A 57 -32.08 -15.60 9.80
CA PRO A 57 -30.77 -16.25 9.96
C PRO A 57 -29.85 -16.16 8.73
N TYR A 58 -30.43 -16.08 7.53
CA TYR A 58 -29.68 -15.88 6.29
C TYR A 58 -28.98 -14.52 6.25
N TYR A 59 -29.61 -13.46 6.75
CA TYR A 59 -29.00 -12.14 6.82
C TYR A 59 -27.82 -12.11 7.81
N ALA A 60 -27.90 -12.88 8.91
CA ALA A 60 -26.77 -13.08 9.81
C ALA A 60 -25.59 -13.80 9.12
N LYS A 61 -25.88 -14.76 8.23
CA LYS A 61 -24.86 -15.43 7.40
C LYS A 61 -24.18 -14.45 6.44
N LEU A 62 -24.94 -13.58 5.76
CA LEU A 62 -24.38 -12.55 4.87
C LEU A 62 -23.49 -11.56 5.63
N LYS A 63 -23.88 -11.16 6.84
CA LYS A 63 -23.05 -10.31 7.72
C LYS A 63 -21.71 -10.97 8.07
N ARG A 64 -21.72 -12.27 8.43
CA ARG A 64 -20.49 -13.01 8.73
C ARG A 64 -19.56 -13.09 7.51
N GLN A 65 -20.11 -13.43 6.35
CA GLN A 65 -19.35 -13.46 5.09
C GLN A 65 -18.74 -12.09 4.75
N LYS A 66 -19.48 -11.00 5.02
CA LYS A 66 -18.96 -9.65 4.81
C LYS A 66 -17.78 -9.36 5.74
N ALA A 67 -17.90 -9.68 7.02
CA ALA A 67 -16.82 -9.47 7.99
C ALA A 67 -15.55 -10.25 7.63
N GLU A 68 -15.70 -11.49 7.16
CA GLU A 68 -14.58 -12.32 6.69
C GLU A 68 -13.88 -11.70 5.47
N LEU A 69 -14.65 -11.24 4.48
CA LEU A 69 -14.10 -10.58 3.29
C LEU A 69 -13.44 -9.24 3.62
N GLU A 70 -14.01 -8.46 4.53
CA GLU A 70 -13.45 -7.19 4.99
C GLU A 70 -12.13 -7.39 5.75
N ALA A 71 -12.07 -8.40 6.63
CA ALA A 71 -10.84 -8.77 7.33
C ALA A 71 -9.74 -9.18 6.35
N ARG A 72 -10.07 -10.03 5.37
CA ARG A 72 -9.11 -10.44 4.32
C ARG A 72 -8.68 -9.25 3.45
N SER A 73 -9.61 -8.36 3.09
CA SER A 73 -9.29 -7.15 2.33
C SER A 73 -8.36 -6.22 3.09
N ALA A 74 -8.51 -6.08 4.41
CA ALA A 74 -7.61 -5.28 5.24
C ALA A 74 -6.16 -5.82 5.20
N VAL A 75 -5.99 -7.14 5.29
CA VAL A 75 -4.68 -7.80 5.20
C VAL A 75 -4.06 -7.61 3.81
N VAL A 76 -4.82 -7.83 2.75
CA VAL A 76 -4.30 -7.69 1.37
C VAL A 76 -3.95 -6.23 1.06
N LYS A 77 -4.73 -5.26 1.57
CA LYS A 77 -4.42 -3.83 1.43
C LYS A 77 -3.12 -3.44 2.14
N SER A 78 -2.85 -3.97 3.34
CA SER A 78 -1.61 -3.67 4.05
C SER A 78 -0.39 -4.26 3.32
N GLN A 79 -0.50 -5.50 2.83
CA GLN A 79 0.52 -6.14 2.01
C GLN A 79 0.79 -5.37 0.71
N TYR A 80 -0.27 -4.92 0.02
CA TYR A 80 -0.15 -4.11 -1.18
C TYR A 80 0.60 -2.80 -0.91
N LYS A 81 0.27 -2.12 0.19
CA LYS A 81 0.94 -0.87 0.58
C LYS A 81 2.43 -1.09 0.86
N LEU A 82 2.76 -2.11 1.65
CA LEU A 82 4.15 -2.43 1.96
C LEU A 82 4.98 -2.71 0.71
N ALA A 83 4.42 -3.42 -0.27
CA ALA A 83 5.15 -3.67 -1.50
C ALA A 83 5.24 -2.48 -2.43
N ALA A 84 4.25 -1.59 -2.45
CA ALA A 84 4.38 -0.33 -3.16
C ALA A 84 5.53 0.49 -2.55
N GLU A 85 5.60 0.60 -1.22
CA GLU A 85 6.70 1.28 -0.52
C GLU A 85 8.06 0.64 -0.81
N GLN A 86 8.17 -0.69 -0.73
CA GLN A 86 9.41 -1.41 -1.04
C GLN A 86 9.82 -1.26 -2.51
N GLY A 87 8.86 -1.23 -3.43
CA GLY A 87 9.11 -0.97 -4.84
C GLY A 87 9.73 0.42 -5.07
N GLU A 88 9.26 1.45 -4.38
CA GLU A 88 9.84 2.79 -4.46
C GLU A 88 11.25 2.86 -3.84
N VAL A 89 11.48 2.17 -2.70
CA VAL A 89 12.82 2.06 -2.10
C VAL A 89 13.81 1.40 -3.06
N GLN A 90 13.41 0.31 -3.71
CA GLN A 90 14.26 -0.37 -4.70
C GLN A 90 14.54 0.50 -5.93
N LYS A 91 13.52 1.20 -6.46
CA LYS A 91 13.71 2.15 -7.56
C LYS A 91 14.71 3.24 -7.20
N LEU A 92 14.60 3.79 -5.99
CA LEU A 92 15.52 4.80 -5.48
C LEU A 92 16.95 4.24 -5.38
N GLN A 93 17.10 3.03 -4.84
CA GLN A 93 18.40 2.38 -4.73
C GLN A 93 19.05 2.18 -6.12
N ILE A 94 18.30 1.63 -7.08
CA ILE A 94 18.79 1.46 -8.46
C ILE A 94 19.16 2.81 -9.08
N PHE A 95 18.35 3.84 -8.87
CA PHE A 95 18.64 5.18 -9.35
C PHE A 95 19.94 5.74 -8.73
N VAL A 96 20.12 5.61 -7.42
CA VAL A 96 21.35 6.04 -6.73
C VAL A 96 22.57 5.30 -7.28
N ASP A 97 22.45 4.00 -7.53
CA ASP A 97 23.54 3.19 -8.10
C ASP A 97 23.90 3.65 -9.52
N LEU A 98 22.89 3.98 -10.35
CA LEU A 98 23.09 4.56 -11.68
C LEU A 98 23.74 5.94 -11.63
N VAL A 99 23.25 6.84 -10.77
CA VAL A 99 23.86 8.17 -10.59
C VAL A 99 25.31 8.01 -10.16
N LYS A 100 25.57 7.11 -9.19
CA LYS A 100 26.91 6.83 -8.68
C LYS A 100 27.86 6.31 -9.76
N SER A 101 27.39 5.48 -10.68
CA SER A 101 28.21 5.01 -11.80
C SER A 101 28.54 6.13 -12.78
N GLU A 102 27.62 7.08 -13.00
CA GLU A 102 27.79 8.17 -13.96
C GLU A 102 28.64 9.33 -13.42
N ILE A 103 28.36 9.80 -12.20
CA ILE A 103 29.00 11.02 -11.64
C ILE A 103 30.10 10.74 -10.62
N GLY A 104 30.28 9.46 -10.26
CA GLY A 104 31.26 9.02 -9.28
C GLY A 104 30.77 9.14 -7.83
N LYS A 105 31.45 8.38 -6.95
CA LYS A 105 31.06 8.21 -5.54
C LYS A 105 31.06 9.52 -4.74
N GLU A 106 32.08 10.36 -4.88
CA GLU A 106 32.19 11.60 -4.10
C GLU A 106 31.06 12.59 -4.40
N LYS A 107 30.80 12.88 -5.68
CA LYS A 107 29.71 13.79 -6.07
C LYS A 107 28.36 13.24 -5.64
N THR A 108 28.15 11.93 -5.73
CA THR A 108 26.92 11.29 -5.29
C THR A 108 26.68 11.45 -3.79
N VAL A 109 27.71 11.21 -2.96
CA VAL A 109 27.61 11.40 -1.50
C VAL A 109 27.31 12.85 -1.15
N LYS A 110 27.91 13.81 -1.86
CA LYS A 110 27.62 15.24 -1.66
C LYS A 110 26.15 15.56 -1.95
N LEU A 111 25.62 15.12 -3.10
CA LEU A 111 24.22 15.35 -3.47
C LEU A 111 23.24 14.68 -2.51
N LEU A 112 23.55 13.47 -2.03
CA LEU A 112 22.73 12.79 -1.02
C LEU A 112 22.67 13.58 0.29
N LYS A 113 23.80 14.13 0.74
CA LYS A 113 23.85 14.98 1.94
C LYS A 113 23.06 16.28 1.76
N GLU A 114 23.21 16.95 0.62
CA GLU A 114 22.43 18.16 0.30
C GLU A 114 20.92 17.86 0.24
N ALA A 115 20.54 16.68 -0.25
CA ALA A 115 19.15 16.23 -0.26
C ALA A 115 18.60 15.94 1.15
N GLU A 116 19.39 15.29 2.02
CA GLU A 116 19.04 15.07 3.43
C GLU A 116 18.84 16.39 4.18
N ASP A 117 19.78 17.33 4.03
CA ASP A 117 19.69 18.66 4.62
C ASP A 117 18.42 19.39 4.14
N SER A 118 18.13 19.32 2.84
CA SER A 118 16.91 19.91 2.26
C SER A 118 15.62 19.26 2.77
N MET A 119 15.62 17.95 3.06
CA MET A 119 14.47 17.27 3.65
C MET A 119 14.19 17.73 5.08
N CYS A 120 15.22 18.03 5.88
CA CYS A 120 15.04 18.58 7.23
C CYS A 120 14.27 19.90 7.20
N TYR A 121 14.60 20.80 6.28
CA TYR A 121 13.87 22.07 6.10
C TYR A 121 12.43 21.84 5.63
N ARG A 122 12.21 20.97 4.65
CA ARG A 122 10.86 20.64 4.17
C ARG A 122 9.97 20.03 5.26
N ASN A 123 10.51 19.13 6.08
CA ASN A 123 9.77 18.52 7.18
C ASN A 123 9.43 19.56 8.26
N TYR A 124 10.34 20.48 8.56
CA TYR A 124 10.13 21.58 9.49
C TYR A 124 9.04 22.55 9.00
N ASP A 125 9.07 22.94 7.73
CA ASP A 125 8.07 23.84 7.13
C ASP A 125 6.68 23.19 7.07
N MET A 126 6.60 21.91 6.69
CA MET A 126 5.34 21.15 6.68
C MET A 126 4.79 20.90 8.09
N ALA A 127 5.66 20.75 9.10
CA ALA A 127 5.24 20.63 10.49
C ALA A 127 4.64 21.93 11.03
N LYS A 128 5.24 23.09 10.68
CA LYS A 128 4.69 24.41 11.03
C LYS A 128 3.34 24.70 10.38
N GLN A 129 3.12 24.25 9.14
CA GLN A 129 1.83 24.42 8.47
C GLN A 129 0.67 23.72 9.18
N LYS A 130 0.92 22.65 9.96
CA LYS A 130 -0.12 21.97 10.76
C LYS A 130 -0.52 22.73 12.04
N TYR A 131 0.22 23.76 12.45
CA TYR A 131 0.00 24.48 13.72
C TYR A 131 -0.80 25.79 13.59
N ASN A 132 -1.29 26.17 12.41
CA ASN A 132 -2.02 27.43 12.22
C ASN A 132 -3.50 27.24 11.83
N THR A 133 -4.31 26.65 12.72
CA THR A 133 -5.76 26.95 12.83
C THR A 133 -6.28 26.54 14.22
N PHE A 134 -5.81 27.21 15.27
CA PHE A 134 -6.55 27.38 16.53
C PHE A 134 -6.25 28.77 17.07
N ASN A 135 -6.72 29.80 16.37
CA ASN A 135 -6.94 31.13 16.93
C ASN A 135 -8.00 31.80 16.06
N ASN A 136 -9.23 31.75 16.54
CA ASN A 136 -10.30 32.74 16.38
C ASN A 136 -11.53 32.16 17.11
N LEU A 137 -11.47 32.20 18.44
CA LEU A 137 -12.64 32.26 19.33
C LEU A 137 -12.68 33.67 19.90
#